data_AF-V7CCA7-F1
#
_entry.id   AF-V7CCA7-F1
#
_cell.length_a   1.000
_cell.length_b   1.000
_cell.length_c   1.000
_cell.angle_alpha   90.00
_cell.angle_beta   90.00
_cell.angle_gamma   90.00
#
_symmetry.space_group_name_H-M   'P 1'
#
loop_
_entity.id
_entity.type
_entity.pdbx_description
1 polymer ?
#
loop_
_entity_poly.entity_id
_entity_poly.type
_entity_poly.pdbx_seq_one_letter_code
_entity_poly.pdbx_strand_id
1 'polypeptide(L)'
;DKQRSIDIETICELLNVVLKSEFPTQVNLLTEYLKVQNDYRALNIDHWRNFYRFFKEVSLSDLRSYDSSQAWPVILDNFVEWLKEKEEKK
;
A
#
# COMPACT_ATOMS: atom_id res chain seq x y z
N ASP A 1 -25.47 10.69 -2.32
CA ASP A 1 -24.26 10.21 -1.62
C ASP A 1 -23.78 8.88 -2.19
N LYS A 2 -22.66 8.88 -2.91
CA LYS A 2 -22.05 7.63 -3.43
C LYS A 2 -20.85 7.32 -2.54
N GLN A 3 -20.92 6.23 -1.77
CA GLN A 3 -19.74 5.68 -1.10
C GLN A 3 -18.66 5.44 -2.18
N ARG A 4 -17.60 6.25 -2.17
CA ARG A 4 -16.44 6.13 -3.07
C ARG A 4 -15.35 5.30 -2.40
N SER A 5 -15.74 4.17 -1.82
CA SER A 5 -14.84 3.23 -1.15
C SER A 5 -14.99 1.85 -1.78
N ILE A 6 -13.86 1.22 -2.06
CA ILE A 6 -13.76 -0.11 -2.65
C ILE A 6 -13.27 -1.06 -1.55
N ASP A 7 -13.87 -2.23 -1.45
CA ASP A 7 -13.44 -3.25 -0.48
C ASP A 7 -12.01 -3.75 -0.78
N ILE A 8 -11.39 -4.38 0.21
CA ILE A 8 -10.00 -4.83 0.14
C ILE A 8 -9.78 -5.85 -0.99
N GLU A 9 -10.71 -6.78 -1.19
CA GLU A 9 -10.57 -7.83 -2.20
C GLU A 9 -10.55 -7.22 -3.60
N THR A 10 -11.56 -6.40 -3.91
CA THR A 10 -11.66 -5.69 -5.19
C THR A 10 -10.46 -4.79 -5.44
N ILE A 11 -9.96 -4.08 -4.42
CA ILE A 11 -8.81 -3.19 -4.63
C ILE A 11 -7.51 -3.95 -4.87
N CYS A 12 -7.33 -5.12 -4.24
CA CYS A 12 -6.19 -5.98 -4.51
C CYS A 12 -6.19 -6.48 -5.96
N GLU A 13 -7.34 -6.86 -6.49
CA GLU A 13 -7.48 -7.25 -7.90
C GLU A 13 -7.17 -6.07 -8.83
N LEU A 14 -7.70 -4.89 -8.54
CA LEU A 14 -7.41 -3.68 -9.33
C LEU A 14 -5.93 -3.30 -9.32
N LEU A 15 -5.26 -3.36 -8.17
CA LEU A 15 -3.81 -3.12 -8.08
C LEU A 15 -3.04 -4.12 -8.96
N ASN A 16 -3.42 -5.40 -8.94
CA ASN A 16 -2.83 -6.44 -9.76
C ASN A 16 -3.04 -6.19 -11.27
N VAL A 17 -4.21 -5.72 -11.67
CA VAL A 17 -4.51 -5.48 -13.10
C VAL A 17 -3.82 -4.20 -13.61
N VAL A 18 -3.84 -3.12 -12.83
CA VAL A 18 -3.46 -1.79 -13.33
C VAL A 18 -1.98 -1.50 -13.13
N LEU A 19 -1.39 -1.91 -12.01
CA LEU A 19 -0.06 -1.44 -11.59
C LEU A 19 1.01 -2.54 -11.56
N LYS A 20 0.62 -3.82 -11.61
CA LYS A 20 1.58 -4.93 -11.44
C LYS A 20 2.64 -5.02 -12.53
N SER A 21 2.31 -4.63 -13.76
CA SER A 21 3.29 -4.62 -14.86
C SER A 21 4.41 -3.61 -14.63
N GLU A 22 4.12 -2.51 -13.93
CA GLU A 22 5.07 -1.42 -13.66
C GLU A 22 5.75 -1.58 -12.30
N PHE A 23 5.00 -2.05 -11.28
CA PHE A 23 5.45 -2.17 -9.90
C PHE A 23 5.18 -3.57 -9.32
N PRO A 24 5.75 -4.64 -9.89
CA PRO A 24 5.38 -6.02 -9.54
C PRO A 24 5.64 -6.33 -8.06
N THR A 25 6.80 -5.93 -7.52
CA THR A 25 7.19 -6.18 -6.13
C THR A 25 6.31 -5.39 -5.16
N GLN A 26 6.11 -4.10 -5.44
CA GLN A 26 5.31 -3.21 -4.61
C GLN A 26 3.85 -3.68 -4.53
N VAL A 27 3.26 -4.05 -5.67
CA VAL A 27 1.89 -4.55 -5.73
C VAL A 27 1.74 -5.86 -4.97
N ASN A 28 2.67 -6.81 -5.14
CA ASN A 28 2.61 -8.07 -4.40
C ASN A 28 2.67 -7.85 -2.88
N LEU A 29 3.59 -7.00 -2.41
CA LEU A 29 3.75 -6.72 -0.99
C LEU A 29 2.55 -5.95 -0.40
N LEU A 30 2.06 -4.93 -1.11
CA LEU A 30 0.92 -4.15 -0.66
C LEU A 30 -0.34 -5.02 -0.62
N THR A 31 -0.59 -5.84 -1.64
CA THR A 31 -1.76 -6.74 -1.64
C THR A 31 -1.67 -7.83 -0.57
N GLU A 32 -0.46 -8.31 -0.24
CA GLU A 32 -0.25 -9.19 0.91
C GLU A 32 -0.60 -8.48 2.22
N TYR A 33 -0.05 -7.29 2.45
CA TYR A 33 -0.34 -6.49 3.63
C TYR A 33 -1.84 -6.20 3.78
N LEU A 34 -2.49 -5.74 2.71
CA LEU A 34 -3.92 -5.40 2.70
C LEU A 34 -4.81 -6.58 3.11
N LYS A 35 -4.40 -7.81 2.80
CA LYS A 35 -5.11 -9.05 3.18
C LYS A 35 -4.91 -9.46 4.63
N VAL A 36 -3.83 -9.01 5.29
CA VAL A 36 -3.47 -9.41 6.66
C VAL A 36 -3.87 -8.36 7.68
N GLN A 37 -3.85 -7.08 7.30
CA GLN A 37 -4.33 -5.98 8.14
C GLN A 37 -5.86 -6.08 8.37
N ASN A 38 -6.33 -5.64 9.54
CA ASN A 38 -7.75 -5.71 9.91
C ASN A 38 -8.38 -4.33 10.20
N ASP A 39 -7.58 -3.26 10.15
CA ASP A 39 -8.00 -1.90 10.51
C ASP A 39 -8.86 -1.25 9.41
N TYR A 40 -8.60 -1.61 8.15
CA TYR A 40 -9.28 -1.08 6.97
C TYR A 40 -10.10 -2.16 6.27
N ARG A 41 -11.41 -1.93 6.19
CA ARG A 41 -12.35 -2.81 5.43
C ARG A 41 -12.58 -2.36 4.00
N ALA A 42 -12.32 -1.09 3.71
CA ALA A 42 -12.45 -0.50 2.38
C ALA A 42 -11.54 0.71 2.26
N LEU A 43 -11.10 1.02 1.04
CA LEU A 43 -10.23 2.15 0.74
C LEU A 43 -10.89 3.08 -0.26
N ASN A 44 -10.60 4.37 -0.14
CA ASN A 44 -11.15 5.39 -1.02
C ASN A 44 -10.15 5.75 -2.15
N ILE A 45 -10.57 6.66 -3.03
CA ILE A 45 -9.73 7.13 -4.14
C ILE A 45 -8.47 7.89 -3.69
N ASP A 46 -8.49 8.47 -2.49
CA ASP A 46 -7.33 9.18 -1.95
C ASP A 46 -6.22 8.20 -1.52
N HIS A 47 -6.59 7.09 -0.87
CA HIS A 47 -5.65 6.01 -0.57
C HIS A 47 -5.03 5.45 -1.85
N TRP A 48 -5.82 5.22 -2.90
CA TRP A 48 -5.31 4.76 -4.19
C TRP A 48 -4.28 5.72 -4.80
N ARG A 49 -4.57 7.02 -4.79
CA ARG A 49 -3.63 8.05 -5.29
C ARG A 49 -2.34 8.06 -4.48
N ASN A 50 -2.44 7.95 -3.16
CA ASN A 50 -1.27 7.88 -2.29
C ASN A 50 -0.45 6.60 -2.51
N PHE A 51 -1.07 5.44 -2.77
CA PHE A 51 -0.34 4.22 -3.12
C PHE A 51 0.49 4.37 -4.38
N TYR A 52 -0.10 4.94 -5.44
CA TYR A 52 0.63 5.19 -6.67
C TYR A 52 1.78 6.18 -6.46
N ARG A 53 1.54 7.26 -5.72
CA ARG A 53 2.59 8.23 -5.36
C ARG A 53 3.71 7.57 -4.57
N PHE A 54 3.36 6.74 -3.59
CA PHE A 54 4.30 5.98 -2.77
C PHE A 54 5.15 5.03 -3.63
N PHE A 55 4.56 4.31 -4.59
CA PHE A 55 5.33 3.44 -5.50
C PHE A 55 6.32 4.19 -6.39
N LYS A 56 6.07 5.47 -6.65
CA LYS A 56 6.97 6.34 -7.43
C LYS A 56 8.07 6.99 -6.59
N GLU A 57 7.75 7.41 -5.37
CA GLU A 57 8.64 8.22 -4.52
C GLU A 57 9.46 7.36 -3.53
N VAL A 58 8.94 6.18 -3.16
CA VAL A 58 9.52 5.35 -2.10
C VAL A 58 10.12 4.07 -2.66
N SER A 59 11.43 3.89 -2.44
CA SER A 59 12.11 2.64 -2.75
C SER A 59 11.85 1.61 -1.65
N LEU A 60 11.23 0.49 -2.01
CA LEU A 60 10.98 -0.61 -1.06
C LEU A 60 12.23 -1.42 -0.71
N SER A 61 13.36 -1.23 -1.40
CA SER A 61 14.59 -2.01 -1.17
C SER A 61 15.36 -1.59 0.07
N ASP A 62 15.26 -0.32 0.45
CA ASP A 62 16.01 0.25 1.57
C ASP A 62 15.17 1.18 2.45
N LEU A 63 13.94 1.51 2.03
CA LEU A 63 12.98 2.39 2.71
C LEU A 63 13.60 3.74 3.13
N ARG A 64 14.75 4.13 2.56
CA ARG A 64 15.49 5.33 2.96
C ARG A 64 14.82 6.62 2.50
N SER A 65 14.08 6.54 1.40
CA SER A 65 13.30 7.68 0.89
C SER A 65 11.92 7.80 1.53
N TYR A 66 11.54 6.88 2.41
CA TYR A 66 10.33 7.01 3.21
C TYR A 66 10.57 7.92 4.41
N ASP A 67 9.70 8.91 4.56
CA ASP A 67 9.68 9.84 5.66
C ASP A 67 8.26 9.92 6.22
N SER A 68 8.08 9.42 7.44
CA SER A 68 6.80 9.39 8.15
C SER A 68 6.32 10.76 8.62
N SER A 69 7.15 11.81 8.49
CA SER A 69 6.73 13.19 8.76
C SER A 69 6.00 13.84 7.58
N GLN A 70 6.07 13.22 6.39
CA GLN A 70 5.26 13.61 5.25
C GLN A 70 3.79 13.22 5.47
N ALA A 71 2.88 13.89 4.77
CA ALA A 71 1.43 13.66 4.87
C ALA A 71 0.97 12.36 4.16
N TRP A 72 1.59 11.23 4.50
CA TRP A 72 1.13 9.92 4.05
C TRP A 72 -0.11 9.48 4.85
N PRO A 73 -1.05 8.76 4.22
CA PRO A 73 -2.10 8.07 4.94
C PRO A 73 -1.53 7.03 5.92
N VAL A 74 -2.12 6.92 7.11
CA VAL A 74 -1.70 5.99 8.17
C VAL A 74 -1.58 4.54 7.68
N ILE A 75 -2.41 4.10 6.72
CA ILE A 75 -2.29 2.76 6.13
C ILE A 75 -0.95 2.52 5.43
N LEU A 76 -0.33 3.55 4.85
CA LEU A 76 1.01 3.44 4.27
C LEU A 76 2.09 3.41 5.35
N ASP A 77 1.90 4.15 6.44
CA ASP A 77 2.82 4.11 7.57
C ASP A 77 2.84 2.71 8.19
N ASN A 78 1.66 2.14 8.46
CA ASN A 78 1.49 0.77 8.94
C ASN A 78 2.05 -0.27 7.95
N PHE A 79 1.91 -0.03 6.64
CA PHE A 79 2.49 -0.89 5.61
C PHE A 79 4.03 -0.90 5.69
N VAL A 80 4.66 0.26 5.87
CA VAL A 80 6.12 0.36 6.02
C VAL A 80 6.59 -0.33 7.30
N GLU A 81 5.87 -0.16 8.41
CA GLU A 81 6.17 -0.88 9.66
C GLU A 81 6.09 -2.40 9.45
N TRP A 82 5.03 -2.90 8.80
CA TRP A 82 4.89 -4.30 8.47
C TRP A 82 6.02 -4.85 7.59
N LEU A 83 6.52 -4.06 6.63
CA LEU A 83 7.67 -4.44 5.81
C LEU A 83 8.94 -4.60 6.64
N LYS A 84 9.23 -3.66 7.54
CA LYS A 84 10.40 -3.72 8.42
C LYS A 84 10.37 -4.96 9.32
N GLU A 85 9.22 -5.25 9.93
CA GLU A 85 9.06 -6.46 10.75
C GLU A 85 9.28 -7.75 9.94
N LYS A 86 8.89 -7.76 8.67
CA LYS A 86 9.06 -8.93 7.79
C LYS A 86 10.51 -9.15 7.38
N GLU A 87 11.31 -8.08 7.28
CA GLU A 87 12.76 -8.18 7.09
C GLU A 87 13.49 -8.65 8.35
N GLU A 88 13.10 -8.16 9.53
CA GLU A 88 13.71 -8.59 10.80
C GLU A 88 13.42 -10.06 11.16
N LYS A 89 12.34 -10.63 10.62
CA LYS A 89 11.94 -12.03 10.82
C LYS A 89 12.56 -13.01 9.80
N LYS A 90 13.42 -12.55 8.89
CA LYS A 90 14.20 -13.39 7.96
C LYS A 90 15.57 -13.75 8.53
#